data_AF-A0A7W1CCT6-F1
#
_entry.id   AF-A0A7W1CCT6-F1
#
_cell.length_a   1.000
_cell.length_b   1.000
_cell.length_c   1.000
_cell.angle_alpha   90.00
_cell.angle_beta   90.00
_cell.angle_gamma   90.00
#
_symmetry.space_group_name_H-M   'P 1'
#
loop_
_entity.id
_entity.type
_entity.pdbx_description
1 polymer ?
#
loop_
_entity_poly.entity_id
_entity_poly.type
_entity_poly.pdbx_seq_one_letter_code
_entity_poly.pdbx_strand_id
1 'polypeptide(L)' 'LLLYLVTELGWLALVGVLAVGALMIYQHTLVKPNDLSRMNAAFFTTNAMVSVILLVTFGGAVFASKL' A
#
# COMPACT_ATOMS: atom_id res chain seq x y z
N LEU A 1 -4.65 12.30 1.68
CA LEU A 1 -4.12 13.29 2.64
C LEU A 1 -5.17 13.77 3.63
N LEU A 2 -6.41 14.10 3.22
CA LEU A 2 -7.50 14.46 4.16
C LEU A 2 -7.68 13.46 5.32
N LEU A 3 -7.77 12.16 5.01
CA LEU A 3 -7.90 11.10 6.02
C LEU A 3 -6.75 11.12 7.05
N TYR A 4 -5.51 11.34 6.59
CA TYR A 4 -4.35 11.42 7.49
C TYR A 4 -4.45 12.59 8.48
N LEU A 5 -5.00 13.73 8.05
CA LEU A 5 -5.18 14.91 8.89
C LEU A 5 -6.30 14.74 9.93
N VAL A 6 -7.31 13.92 9.63
CA VAL A 6 -8.48 13.72 10.52
C VAL A 6 -8.26 12.58 11.51
N THR A 7 -7.49 11.56 11.14
CA THR A 7 -7.38 10.34 11.96
C THR A 7 -6.22 10.32 12.95
N GLU A 8 -5.28 11.28 12.88
CA GLU A 8 -4.10 11.38 13.76
C GLU A 8 -3.31 10.08 13.93
N LEU A 9 -3.35 9.17 12.95
CA LEU A 9 -2.72 7.83 12.98
C LEU A 9 -1.16 7.87 13.03
N GLY A 10 -0.55 9.05 13.07
CA GLY A 10 0.89 9.24 13.14
C GLY A 10 1.64 8.89 11.86
N TRP A 11 2.96 9.05 11.90
CA TRP A 11 3.85 8.91 10.73
C TRP A 11 3.87 7.49 10.14
N LEU A 12 3.57 6.45 10.92
CA LEU A 12 3.50 5.05 10.47
C LEU A 12 2.47 4.86 9.36
N ALA A 13 1.28 5.44 9.49
CA ALA A 13 0.27 5.38 8.44
C ALA A 13 0.70 6.11 7.16
N LEU A 14 1.43 7.24 7.30
CA LEU A 14 1.97 7.97 6.16
C LEU A 14 3.00 7.13 5.39
N VAL A 15 3.88 6.41 6.09
CA VAL A 15 4.83 5.46 5.48
C VAL A 15 4.08 4.37 4.71
N GLY A 16 3.02 3.81 5.27
CA GLY A 16 2.18 2.82 4.59
C GLY A 16 1.59 3.36 3.28
N VAL A 17 1.05 4.58 3.30
CA VAL A 17 0.50 5.23 2.09
C VAL A 17 1.57 5.44 1.03
N LEU A 18 2.75 5.95 1.41
CA LEU A 18 3.84 6.17 0.46
C LEU A 18 4.36 4.85 -0.13
N ALA A 19 4.50 3.81 0.69
CA ALA A 19 4.94 2.49 0.25
C ALA A 19 3.94 1.86 -0.75
N VAL A 20 2.63 1.92 -0.44
CA VAL A 20 1.59 1.44 -1.36
C VAL A 20 1.59 2.25 -2.66
N GLY A 21 1.71 3.58 -2.58
CA GLY A 21 1.80 4.45 -3.76
C GLY A 21 2.98 4.09 -4.67
N ALA A 22 4.17 3.91 -4.09
CA ALA A 22 5.35 3.48 -4.84
C ALA A 22 5.17 2.09 -5.47
N LEU A 23 4.53 1.16 -4.75
CA LEU A 23 4.24 -0.18 -5.24
C LEU A 23 3.22 -0.17 -6.39
N MET A 24 2.21 0.71 -6.35
CA MET A 24 1.26 0.91 -7.45
C MET A 24 1.95 1.42 -8.72
N ILE A 25 2.90 2.36 -8.57
CA ILE A 25 3.73 2.84 -9.68
C ILE A 25 4.54 1.67 -10.25
N TYR A 26 5.21 0.89 -9.39
CA TYR A 26 5.97 -0.29 -9.82
C TYR A 26 5.10 -1.30 -10.57
N GLN A 27 3.90 -1.60 -10.07
CA GLN A 27 2.97 -2.50 -10.75
C GLN A 27 2.61 -2.01 -12.16
N HIS A 28 2.38 -0.71 -12.34
CA HIS A 28 2.09 -0.13 -13.66
C HIS A 28 3.28 -0.25 -14.62
N THR A 29 4.52 -0.29 -14.12
CA THR A 29 5.70 -0.53 -14.97
C THR A 29 5.84 -2.00 -15.39
N LEU A 30 5.26 -2.94 -14.64
CA LEU A 30 5.33 -4.38 -14.93
C LEU A 30 4.30 -4.82 -15.97
N VAL A 31 3.15 -4.16 -16.03
CA VAL A 31 2.07 -4.49 -16.97
C VAL A 31 2.28 -3.72 -18.26
N LYS A 32 2.47 -4.44 -19.38
CA LYS A 32 2.63 -3.82 -20.69
C LYS A 32 1.28 -3.77 -21.41
N PRO A 33 0.92 -2.66 -22.08
CA PRO A 33 -0.35 -2.55 -22.79
C PRO A 33 -0.49 -3.55 -23.94
N ASN A 34 0.62 -4.02 -24.51
CA ASN A 34 0.62 -4.96 -25.64
C ASN A 34 0.81 -6.43 -25.24
N ASP A 35 1.01 -6.73 -23.94
CA ASP A 35 1.14 -8.11 -23.45
C ASP A 35 0.65 -8.21 -22.00
N LEU A 36 -0.56 -8.73 -21.85
CA LEU A 36 -1.25 -8.91 -20.58
C LEU A 36 -1.05 -10.31 -19.98
N SER A 37 -0.21 -11.17 -20.57
CA SER A 37 -0.01 -12.55 -20.09
C SER A 37 0.44 -12.61 -18.62
N ARG A 38 1.15 -11.58 -18.16
CA ARG A 38 1.68 -11.46 -16.78
C ARG A 38 0.83 -10.58 -15.87
N MET A 39 -0.27 -10.03 -16.37
CA MET A 39 -1.11 -9.08 -15.64
C MET A 39 -1.63 -9.71 -14.34
N ASN A 40 -2.29 -10.86 -14.43
CA ASN A 40 -2.87 -11.50 -13.24
C ASN A 40 -1.83 -11.80 -12.16
N ALA A 41 -0.64 -12.26 -12.54
CA ALA A 41 0.45 -12.53 -11.60
C ALA A 41 0.95 -11.23 -10.93
N ALA A 42 1.18 -10.17 -11.71
CA ALA A 42 1.62 -8.88 -11.18
C ALA A 42 0.57 -8.26 -10.23
N PHE A 43 -0.71 -8.30 -10.59
CA PHE A 43 -1.80 -7.82 -9.73
C PHE A 43 -1.92 -8.65 -8.45
N PHE A 44 -1.80 -9.98 -8.52
CA PHE A 44 -1.94 -10.84 -7.35
C PHE A 44 -0.80 -10.60 -6.34
N THR A 45 0.44 -10.59 -6.83
CA THR A 45 1.62 -10.33 -5.99
C THR A 45 1.55 -8.94 -5.36
N THR A 46 1.22 -7.92 -6.16
CA THR A 46 1.13 -6.55 -5.63
C THR A 46 0.02 -6.42 -4.59
N ASN A 47 -1.17 -6.99 -4.80
CA ASN A 47 -2.25 -6.94 -3.79
C ASN A 47 -1.89 -7.66 -2.49
N ALA A 48 -1.19 -8.80 -2.57
CA ALA A 48 -0.68 -9.48 -1.38
C ALA A 48 0.29 -8.58 -0.60
N MET A 49 1.22 -7.91 -1.29
CA MET A 49 2.16 -6.97 -0.66
C MET A 49 1.44 -5.74 -0.06
N VAL A 50 0.47 -5.15 -0.77
CA VAL A 50 -0.35 -4.04 -0.24
C VAL A 50 -1.03 -4.47 1.07
N SER A 51 -1.61 -5.66 1.11
CA SER A 51 -2.30 -6.17 2.30
C SER A 51 -1.35 -6.28 3.52
N VAL A 52 -0.15 -6.82 3.31
CA VAL A 52 0.87 -6.94 4.38
C VAL A 52 1.37 -5.56 4.82
N ILE A 53 1.64 -4.65 3.87
CA ILE A 53 2.09 -3.28 4.19
C ILE A 53 1.04 -2.57 5.04
N LEU A 54 -0.23 -2.63 4.65
CA LEU A 54 -1.32 -1.99 5.40
C LEU A 54 -1.51 -2.64 6.77
N LEU A 55 -1.44 -3.97 6.88
CA LEU A 55 -1.54 -4.65 8.17
C LEU A 55 -0.47 -4.15 9.16
N VAL A 56 0.79 -4.09 8.72
CA VAL A 56 1.90 -3.67 9.59
C VAL A 56 1.82 -2.18 9.91
N THR A 57 1.56 -1.34 8.91
CA THR A 57 1.61 0.12 9.08
C THR A 57 0.34 0.68 9.70
N PHE A 58 -0.83 0.40 9.15
CA PHE A 58 -2.11 0.89 9.70
C PHE A 58 -2.51 0.11 10.95
N GLY A 59 -2.35 -1.22 10.96
CA GLY A 59 -2.61 -2.02 12.16
C GLY A 59 -1.68 -1.62 13.31
N GLY A 60 -0.39 -1.45 13.02
CA GLY A 60 0.59 -0.95 13.99
C GLY A 60 0.30 0.47 14.46
N ALA A 61 -0.06 1.38 13.54
CA ALA A 61 -0.44 2.75 13.87
C ALA A 61 -1.67 2.80 14.78
N VAL A 62 -2.72 2.03 14.47
CA VAL A 62 -3.93 1.96 15.31
C VAL A 62 -3.60 1.39 16.68
N PHE A 63 -2.80 0.32 16.75
CA PHE A 63 -2.39 -0.26 18.02
C PHE A 63 -1.56 0.72 18.87
N ALA A 64 -0.59 1.39 18.26
CA ALA A 64 0.25 2.40 18.92
C ALA A 64 -0.54 3.63 19.37
N SER A 65 -1.54 4.06 18.60
CA SER A 65 -2.39 5.21 18.95
C SER A 65 -3.34 4.97 20.13
N LYS A 66 -3.54 3.70 20.51
CA LYS A 66 -4.42 3.29 21.62
C LYS A 66 -3.66 2.94 22.91
N LEU A 67 -2.33 2.97 22.88
CA LEU A 67 -1.44 2.85 24.04
C LEU A 67 -1.20 4.23 24.65
#